data_AF-A0A943PRD4-F1
#
_entry.id   AF-A0A943PRD4-F1
#
_cell.length_a   1.000
_cell.length_b   1.000
_cell.length_c   1.000
_cell.angle_alpha   90.00
_cell.angle_beta   90.00
_cell.angle_gamma   90.00
#
_symmetry.space_group_name_H-M   'P 1'
#
loop_
_entity.id
_entity.type
_entity.pdbx_description
1 polymer ?
#
loop_
_entity_poly.entity_id
_entity_poly.type
_entity_poly.pdbx_seq_one_letter_code
_entity_poly.pdbx_strand_id
1 'polypeptide(L)'
;MEKKREDRRSKYTRMIIKDSFLNLLKEKSYDKISVSQICKNSEITRTTFYLHYSNLDDVLLETLEEALEISKISMNFEKSSTNIFIDNDVIPLCQRTATDPKYNVLFLDPILSDYIAKRLYAYEKKERIKQLQEVFKLTKFEAEKIYTFVFFGSFAVNKSLEWIKNDNWDKTQNLIKDFIKYGLLKKNL
;
A
#
# COMPACT_ATOMS: atom_id res chain seq x y z
N MET A 1 -28.21 -19.47 -13.80
CA MET A 1 -26.86 -20.06 -13.61
C MET A 1 -25.78 -19.38 -14.45
N GLU A 2 -26.12 -18.80 -15.61
CA GLU A 2 -25.17 -18.09 -16.51
C GLU A 2 -24.44 -16.92 -15.84
N LYS A 3 -25.17 -16.01 -15.17
CA LYS A 3 -24.57 -14.85 -14.47
C LYS A 3 -23.48 -15.22 -13.46
N LYS A 4 -23.61 -16.38 -12.78
CA LYS A 4 -22.62 -16.89 -11.81
C LYS A 4 -21.39 -17.51 -12.50
N ARG A 5 -21.57 -18.08 -13.69
CA ARG A 5 -20.45 -18.62 -14.50
C ARG A 5 -19.66 -17.47 -15.14
N GLU A 6 -20.35 -16.46 -15.65
CA GLU A 6 -19.74 -15.26 -16.21
C GLU A 6 -18.92 -14.50 -15.17
N ASP A 7 -19.45 -14.32 -13.95
CA ASP A 7 -18.72 -13.71 -12.83
C ASP A 7 -17.43 -14.49 -12.49
N ARG A 8 -17.49 -15.83 -12.46
CA ARG A 8 -16.30 -16.68 -12.23
C ARG A 8 -15.26 -16.53 -13.33
N ARG A 9 -15.68 -16.53 -14.60
CA ARG A 9 -14.77 -16.35 -15.74
C ARG A 9 -14.12 -14.97 -15.70
N SER A 10 -14.91 -13.94 -15.43
CA SER A 10 -14.45 -12.55 -15.31
C SER A 10 -13.40 -12.40 -14.18
N LYS A 11 -13.66 -12.98 -13.01
CA LYS A 11 -12.70 -13.00 -11.89
C LYS A 11 -11.40 -13.74 -12.23
N TYR A 12 -11.51 -14.91 -12.87
CA TYR A 12 -10.35 -15.67 -13.29
C TYR A 12 -9.50 -14.89 -14.31
N THR A 13 -10.13 -14.25 -15.30
CA THR A 13 -9.41 -13.43 -16.28
C THR A 13 -8.69 -12.25 -15.62
N ARG A 14 -9.34 -11.53 -14.70
CA ARG A 14 -8.67 -10.46 -13.94
C ARG A 14 -7.48 -10.97 -13.14
N MET A 15 -7.62 -12.12 -12.50
CA MET A 15 -6.54 -12.76 -11.74
C MET A 15 -5.31 -13.03 -12.63
N ILE A 16 -5.48 -13.72 -13.77
CA ILE A 16 -4.35 -14.05 -14.66
C ILE A 16 -3.71 -12.81 -15.30
N ILE A 17 -4.49 -11.74 -15.55
CA ILE A 17 -3.95 -10.45 -16.03
C ILE A 17 -3.06 -9.83 -14.96
N LYS A 18 -3.52 -9.77 -13.71
CA LYS A 18 -2.76 -9.18 -12.60
C LYS A 18 -1.53 -10.00 -12.24
N ASP A 19 -1.62 -11.32 -12.28
CA ASP A 19 -0.47 -12.20 -12.06
C ASP A 19 0.58 -12.02 -13.16
N SER A 20 0.15 -11.91 -14.42
CA SER A 20 1.02 -11.59 -15.57
C SER A 20 1.68 -10.21 -15.43
N PHE A 21 0.93 -9.20 -14.98
CA PHE A 21 1.45 -7.86 -14.68
C PHE A 21 2.51 -7.87 -13.58
N LEU A 22 2.24 -8.50 -12.43
CA LEU A 22 3.18 -8.62 -11.32
C LEU A 22 4.44 -9.40 -11.71
N ASN A 23 4.31 -10.43 -12.54
CA ASN A 23 5.48 -11.17 -13.05
C ASN A 23 6.34 -10.31 -13.98
N LEU A 24 5.73 -9.53 -14.87
CA LEU A 24 6.46 -8.59 -15.72
C LEU A 24 7.18 -7.51 -14.91
N LEU A 25 6.57 -7.02 -13.82
CA LEU A 25 7.19 -6.05 -12.91
C LEU A 25 8.43 -6.61 -12.19
N LYS A 26 8.54 -7.94 -12.00
CA LYS A 26 9.75 -8.57 -11.45
C LYS A 26 10.92 -8.53 -12.43
N GLU A 27 10.63 -8.43 -13.72
CA GLU A 27 11.62 -8.48 -14.80
C GLU A 27 12.01 -7.10 -15.32
N LYS A 28 11.07 -6.13 -15.30
CA LYS A 28 11.27 -4.81 -15.89
C LYS A 28 10.43 -3.73 -15.22
N SER A 29 10.92 -2.51 -15.34
CA SER A 29 10.23 -1.30 -14.88
C SER A 29 8.84 -1.11 -15.51
N TYR A 30 7.90 -0.55 -14.76
CA TYR A 30 6.50 -0.33 -15.15
C TYR A 30 6.33 0.32 -16.52
N ASP A 31 7.13 1.34 -16.82
CA ASP A 31 7.10 2.08 -18.09
C ASP A 31 7.52 1.24 -19.32
N LYS A 32 8.11 0.06 -19.10
CA LYS A 32 8.48 -0.90 -20.15
C LYS A 32 7.47 -2.03 -20.33
N ILE A 33 6.43 -2.08 -19.52
CA ILE A 33 5.36 -3.08 -19.62
C ILE A 33 4.36 -2.61 -20.67
N SER A 34 3.82 -3.56 -21.44
CA SER A 34 2.78 -3.29 -22.43
C SER A 34 1.61 -4.26 -22.29
N VAL A 35 0.41 -3.81 -22.67
CA VAL A 35 -0.79 -4.65 -22.77
C VAL A 35 -0.54 -5.90 -23.61
N SER A 36 0.26 -5.78 -24.69
CA SER A 36 0.61 -6.90 -25.57
C SER A 36 1.40 -7.99 -24.85
N GLN A 37 2.37 -7.61 -24.01
CA GLN A 37 3.15 -8.56 -23.21
C GLN A 37 2.26 -9.25 -22.18
N ILE A 38 1.37 -8.49 -21.51
CA ILE A 38 0.41 -9.08 -20.57
C ILE A 38 -0.47 -10.11 -21.29
N CYS A 39 -1.07 -9.73 -22.42
CA CYS A 39 -1.94 -10.60 -23.20
C CYS A 39 -1.23 -11.90 -23.62
N LYS A 40 0.03 -11.79 -24.07
CA LYS A 40 0.85 -12.94 -24.45
C LYS A 40 1.13 -13.85 -23.25
N ASN A 41 1.56 -13.28 -22.13
CA ASN A 41 1.93 -14.02 -20.92
C ASN A 41 0.72 -14.68 -20.23
N SER A 42 -0.47 -14.09 -20.35
CA SER A 42 -1.71 -14.63 -19.77
C SER A 42 -2.56 -15.42 -20.77
N GLU A 43 -2.07 -15.66 -21.99
CA GLU A 43 -2.77 -16.39 -23.05
C GLU A 43 -4.18 -15.86 -23.37
N ILE A 44 -4.34 -14.52 -23.43
CA ILE A 44 -5.60 -13.87 -23.80
C ILE A 44 -5.44 -12.95 -25.01
N THR A 45 -6.56 -12.61 -25.65
CA THR A 45 -6.57 -11.59 -26.72
C THR A 45 -6.60 -10.18 -26.14
N ARG A 46 -6.16 -9.18 -26.92
CA ARG A 46 -6.33 -7.76 -26.56
C ARG A 46 -7.80 -7.41 -26.34
N THR A 47 -8.71 -7.94 -27.16
CA THR A 47 -10.16 -7.77 -26.97
C THR A 47 -10.58 -8.24 -25.58
N THR A 48 -10.10 -9.40 -25.15
CA THR A 48 -10.38 -9.93 -23.80
C THR A 48 -9.80 -9.05 -22.70
N PHE A 49 -8.59 -8.52 -22.87
CA PHE A 49 -8.02 -7.55 -21.93
C PHE A 49 -8.92 -6.32 -21.78
N TYR A 50 -9.33 -5.72 -22.91
CA TYR A 50 -10.14 -4.50 -22.92
C TYR A 50 -11.59 -4.69 -22.45
N LEU A 51 -12.06 -5.92 -22.29
CA LEU A 51 -13.32 -6.21 -21.59
C LEU A 51 -13.20 -6.01 -20.06
N HIS A 52 -11.98 -6.00 -19.52
CA HIS A 52 -11.73 -5.90 -18.08
C HIS A 52 -11.00 -4.62 -17.68
N TYR A 53 -10.11 -4.11 -18.52
CA TYR A 53 -9.25 -2.96 -18.23
C TYR A 53 -9.09 -2.05 -19.44
N SER A 54 -9.13 -0.73 -19.25
CA SER A 54 -8.93 0.23 -20.34
C SER A 54 -7.45 0.39 -20.68
N ASN A 55 -6.57 0.23 -19.69
CA ASN A 55 -5.12 0.43 -19.81
C ASN A 55 -4.38 -0.28 -18.65
N LEU A 56 -3.05 -0.09 -18.58
CA LEU A 56 -2.22 -0.65 -17.51
C LEU A 56 -2.45 0.01 -16.14
N ASP A 57 -2.81 1.30 -16.10
CA ASP A 57 -3.06 2.01 -14.85
C ASP A 57 -4.28 1.43 -14.12
N ASP A 58 -5.30 0.97 -14.86
CA ASP A 58 -6.46 0.28 -14.30
C ASP A 58 -6.05 -1.06 -13.64
N VAL A 59 -5.13 -1.81 -14.28
CA VAL A 59 -4.58 -3.06 -13.72
C VAL A 59 -3.78 -2.76 -12.46
N LEU A 60 -2.90 -1.74 -12.49
CA LEU A 60 -2.11 -1.29 -11.35
C LEU A 60 -3.01 -0.88 -10.18
N LEU A 61 -4.06 -0.11 -10.45
CA LEU A 61 -5.00 0.36 -9.44
C LEU A 61 -5.68 -0.81 -8.73
N GLU A 62 -6.32 -1.73 -9.47
CA GLU A 62 -7.00 -2.87 -8.85
C GLU A 62 -6.02 -3.79 -8.11
N THR A 63 -4.80 -3.96 -8.65
CA THR A 63 -3.75 -4.76 -8.00
C THR A 63 -3.32 -4.15 -6.68
N LEU A 64 -3.14 -2.82 -6.62
CA LEU A 64 -2.78 -2.11 -5.40
C LEU A 64 -3.93 -2.12 -4.37
N GLU A 65 -5.18 -1.99 -4.83
CA GLU A 65 -6.37 -2.10 -3.97
C GLU A 65 -6.48 -3.47 -3.31
N GLU A 66 -6.19 -4.56 -4.04
CA GLU A 66 -6.13 -5.90 -3.43
C GLU A 66 -5.03 -6.01 -2.36
N ALA A 67 -3.84 -5.47 -2.64
CA ALA A 67 -2.74 -5.46 -1.66
C ALA A 67 -3.12 -4.69 -0.39
N LEU A 68 -3.83 -3.55 -0.54
CA LEU A 68 -4.34 -2.76 0.57
C LEU A 68 -5.37 -3.52 1.40
N GLU A 69 -6.32 -4.21 0.77
CA GLU A 69 -7.35 -4.97 1.49
C GLU A 69 -6.76 -6.15 2.26
N ILE A 70 -5.76 -6.86 1.71
CA ILE A 70 -5.04 -7.91 2.44
C ILE A 70 -4.31 -7.33 3.66
N SER A 71 -3.68 -6.16 3.51
CA SER A 71 -2.99 -5.50 4.61
C SER A 71 -3.93 -5.07 5.75
N LYS A 72 -5.20 -4.74 5.46
CA LYS A 72 -6.22 -4.48 6.49
C LYS A 72 -6.59 -5.73 7.28
N ILE A 73 -6.76 -6.86 6.60
CA ILE A 73 -7.13 -8.12 7.24
C ILE A 73 -6.09 -8.46 8.31
N SER A 74 -4.80 -8.33 7.98
CA SER A 74 -3.71 -8.54 8.95
C SER A 74 -3.80 -7.61 10.18
N MET A 75 -4.30 -6.38 9.99
CA MET A 75 -4.43 -5.38 11.05
C MET A 75 -5.62 -5.63 11.98
N ASN A 76 -6.73 -6.13 11.46
CA ASN A 76 -7.93 -6.41 12.28
C ASN A 76 -7.72 -7.58 13.26
N PHE A 77 -6.73 -8.43 13.04
CA PHE A 77 -6.30 -9.44 14.02
C PHE A 77 -5.49 -8.83 15.18
N GLU A 78 -4.94 -7.62 15.01
CA GLU A 78 -4.20 -6.87 16.02
C GLU A 78 -5.08 -5.75 16.63
N LYS A 79 -6.07 -6.16 17.45
CA LYS A 79 -6.92 -5.38 18.38
C LYS A 79 -7.65 -4.13 17.82
N SER A 80 -8.92 -3.98 18.19
CA SER A 80 -9.79 -2.85 17.80
C SER A 80 -9.44 -1.48 18.43
N SER A 81 -8.39 -1.41 19.26
CA SER A 81 -8.00 -0.22 20.04
C SER A 81 -6.64 0.33 19.66
N THR A 82 -6.06 -0.15 18.56
CA THR A 82 -4.65 0.05 18.28
C THR A 82 -4.36 1.45 17.75
N ASN A 83 -3.50 2.17 18.46
CA ASN A 83 -3.07 3.52 18.14
C ASN A 83 -1.69 3.53 17.50
N ILE A 84 -1.62 3.75 16.20
CA ILE A 84 -0.36 3.71 15.42
C ILE A 84 0.70 4.67 15.96
N PHE A 85 0.27 5.75 16.61
CA PHE A 85 1.17 6.77 17.14
C PHE A 85 1.66 6.48 18.57
N ILE A 86 1.08 5.48 19.25
CA ILE A 86 1.41 5.14 20.64
C ILE A 86 1.91 3.71 20.77
N ASP A 87 1.34 2.79 20.01
CA ASP A 87 1.56 1.35 20.13
C ASP A 87 2.77 0.93 19.29
N ASN A 88 3.77 0.39 20.00
CA ASN A 88 5.05 0.01 19.42
C ASN A 88 4.93 -1.15 18.44
N ASP A 89 3.95 -2.03 18.62
CA ASP A 89 3.77 -3.23 17.80
C ASP A 89 3.16 -2.94 16.42
N VAL A 90 2.68 -1.71 16.18
CA VAL A 90 1.99 -1.39 14.92
C VAL A 90 2.95 -1.15 13.77
N ILE A 91 2.92 -2.02 12.79
CA ILE A 91 3.67 -1.85 11.54
C ILE A 91 2.99 -0.75 10.69
N PRO A 92 3.70 0.22 10.09
CA PRO A 92 3.10 1.22 9.18
C PRO A 92 2.43 0.60 7.94
N LEU A 93 1.38 1.24 7.41
CA LEU A 93 0.63 0.72 6.24
C LEU A 93 1.54 0.37 5.07
N CYS A 94 2.42 1.28 4.69
CA CYS A 94 3.33 1.06 3.57
C CYS A 94 4.18 -0.19 3.75
N GLN A 95 4.68 -0.46 4.95
CA GLN A 95 5.41 -1.68 5.22
C GLN A 95 4.50 -2.91 5.21
N ARG A 96 3.31 -2.85 5.82
CA ARG A 96 2.37 -3.99 5.82
C ARG A 96 2.00 -4.41 4.40
N THR A 97 1.66 -3.44 3.54
CA THR A 97 1.32 -3.69 2.14
C THR A 97 2.53 -4.18 1.33
N ALA A 98 3.74 -3.69 1.62
CA ALA A 98 4.97 -4.13 0.96
C ALA A 98 5.46 -5.52 1.42
N THR A 99 4.99 -6.02 2.57
CA THR A 99 5.44 -7.31 3.14
C THR A 99 4.80 -8.50 2.45
N ASP A 100 3.65 -8.33 1.76
CA ASP A 100 3.01 -9.42 1.04
C ASP A 100 3.90 -9.86 -0.15
N PRO A 101 4.37 -11.13 -0.19
CA PRO A 101 5.28 -11.61 -1.24
C PRO A 101 4.70 -11.53 -2.65
N LYS A 102 3.37 -11.52 -2.80
CA LYS A 102 2.71 -11.38 -4.11
C LYS A 102 2.85 -9.94 -4.63
N TYR A 103 2.69 -8.95 -3.75
CA TYR A 103 2.55 -7.55 -4.12
C TYR A 103 3.80 -6.70 -3.86
N ASN A 104 4.80 -7.23 -3.15
CA ASN A 104 6.02 -6.49 -2.78
C ASN A 104 6.71 -5.82 -3.98
N VAL A 105 6.68 -6.45 -5.15
CA VAL A 105 7.31 -5.95 -6.38
C VAL A 105 6.82 -4.57 -6.79
N LEU A 106 5.58 -4.22 -6.45
CA LEU A 106 5.03 -2.88 -6.68
C LEU A 106 5.87 -1.79 -6.01
N PHE A 107 6.42 -2.08 -4.82
CA PHE A 107 7.19 -1.16 -4.00
C PHE A 107 8.68 -1.09 -4.38
N LEU A 108 9.14 -2.05 -5.20
CA LEU A 108 10.51 -2.11 -5.68
C LEU A 108 10.73 -1.28 -6.95
N ASP A 109 9.65 -0.98 -7.68
CA ASP A 109 9.70 -0.14 -8.88
C ASP A 109 9.79 1.36 -8.53
N PRO A 110 10.87 2.07 -8.94
CA PRO A 110 11.03 3.48 -8.63
C PRO A 110 9.97 4.40 -9.26
N ILE A 111 9.43 4.04 -10.43
CA ILE A 111 8.41 4.82 -11.16
C ILE A 111 7.08 4.77 -10.39
N LEU A 112 6.75 3.62 -9.82
CA LEU A 112 5.52 3.44 -9.06
C LEU A 112 5.55 4.10 -7.67
N SER A 113 6.74 4.41 -7.15
CA SER A 113 6.95 4.84 -5.77
C SER A 113 6.07 6.03 -5.33
N ASP A 114 6.02 7.11 -6.11
CA ASP A 114 5.23 8.31 -5.76
C ASP A 114 3.72 8.04 -5.88
N TYR A 115 3.33 7.30 -6.92
CA TYR A 115 1.94 6.90 -7.13
C TYR A 115 1.42 6.06 -5.95
N ILE A 116 2.17 5.02 -5.56
CA ILE A 116 1.83 4.15 -4.44
C ILE A 116 1.78 4.96 -3.14
N ALA A 117 2.79 5.78 -2.86
CA ALA A 117 2.81 6.62 -1.65
C ALA A 117 1.56 7.50 -1.56
N LYS A 118 1.17 8.18 -2.64
CA LYS A 118 -0.04 9.03 -2.68
C LYS A 118 -1.32 8.23 -2.48
N ARG A 119 -1.42 7.04 -3.06
CA ARG A 119 -2.58 6.15 -2.90
C ARG A 119 -2.75 5.67 -1.47
N LEU A 120 -1.67 5.18 -0.86
CA LEU A 120 -1.66 4.74 0.53
C LEU A 120 -1.93 5.91 1.49
N TYR A 121 -1.37 7.09 1.22
CA TYR A 121 -1.63 8.29 2.00
C TYR A 121 -3.12 8.61 2.01
N ALA A 122 -3.73 8.70 0.83
CA ALA A 122 -5.15 9.03 0.67
C ALA A 122 -6.07 8.01 1.35
N TYR A 123 -5.70 6.73 1.32
CA TYR A 123 -6.46 5.63 1.89
C TYR A 123 -6.62 5.77 3.42
N GLU A 124 -5.55 6.01 4.15
CA GLU A 124 -5.59 6.12 5.62
C GLU A 124 -5.80 7.55 6.14
N LYS A 125 -5.68 8.57 5.28
CA LYS A 125 -5.65 9.99 5.66
C LYS A 125 -6.75 10.39 6.64
N LYS A 126 -8.01 10.07 6.32
CA LYS A 126 -9.17 10.52 7.09
C LYS A 126 -9.15 9.96 8.50
N GLU A 127 -8.89 8.66 8.64
CA GLU A 127 -8.89 7.97 9.93
C GLU A 127 -7.69 8.40 10.78
N ARG A 128 -6.50 8.51 10.18
CA ARG A 128 -5.28 8.90 10.89
C ARG A 128 -5.29 10.34 11.38
N ILE A 129 -5.83 11.27 10.58
CA ILE A 129 -6.01 12.66 11.03
C ILE A 129 -6.94 12.71 12.24
N LYS A 130 -8.08 12.01 12.17
CA LYS A 130 -9.04 11.96 13.29
C LYS A 130 -8.37 11.42 14.56
N GLN A 131 -7.62 10.32 14.44
CA GLN A 131 -6.87 9.73 15.53
C GLN A 131 -5.83 10.70 16.14
N LEU A 132 -5.07 11.42 15.31
CA LEU A 132 -4.11 12.44 15.78
C LEU A 132 -4.79 13.57 16.55
N GLN A 133 -5.94 14.06 16.06
CA GLN A 133 -6.71 15.10 16.75
C GLN A 133 -7.21 14.62 18.12
N GLU A 134 -7.73 13.40 18.21
CA GLU A 134 -8.30 12.85 19.44
C GLU A 134 -7.24 12.61 20.51
N VAL A 135 -6.11 12.04 20.09
CA VAL A 135 -5.02 11.58 20.97
C VAL A 135 -4.16 12.73 21.46
N PHE A 136 -3.73 13.61 20.55
CA PHE A 136 -2.78 14.69 20.86
C PHE A 136 -3.44 16.06 20.97
N LYS A 137 -4.78 16.15 20.87
CA LYS A 137 -5.57 17.40 20.94
C LYS A 137 -5.16 18.44 19.89
N LEU A 138 -4.75 17.96 18.71
CA LEU A 138 -4.35 18.81 17.59
C LEU A 138 -5.54 19.42 16.86
N THR A 139 -5.35 20.61 16.29
CA THR A 139 -6.26 21.13 15.27
C THR A 139 -6.19 20.26 14.01
N LYS A 140 -7.21 20.35 13.14
CA LYS A 140 -7.23 19.61 11.86
C LYS A 140 -6.00 19.94 11.00
N PHE A 141 -5.64 21.22 10.91
CA PHE A 141 -4.49 21.66 10.13
C PHE A 141 -3.18 21.05 10.65
N GLU A 142 -2.96 21.08 11.97
CA GLU A 142 -1.77 20.49 12.58
C GLU A 142 -1.73 18.98 12.38
N ALA A 143 -2.84 18.28 12.63
CA ALA A 143 -2.93 16.84 12.40
C ALA A 143 -2.67 16.47 10.93
N GLU A 144 -3.14 17.26 9.97
CA GLU A 144 -2.84 17.08 8.55
C GLU A 144 -1.35 17.23 8.24
N LYS A 145 -0.68 18.25 8.80
CA LYS A 145 0.77 18.45 8.59
C LYS A 145 1.60 17.37 9.25
N ILE A 146 1.27 17.00 10.48
CA ILE A 146 1.92 15.89 11.19
C ILE A 146 1.72 14.58 10.45
N TYR A 147 0.49 14.24 10.03
CA TYR A 147 0.25 13.02 9.26
C TYR A 147 1.02 13.00 7.94
N THR A 148 1.08 14.13 7.24
CA THR A 148 1.85 14.25 5.99
C THR A 148 3.34 13.98 6.25
N PHE A 149 3.93 14.61 7.26
CA PHE A 149 5.33 14.39 7.63
C PHE A 149 5.58 12.94 8.02
N VAL A 150 4.77 12.38 8.93
CA VAL A 150 4.93 11.02 9.44
C VAL A 150 4.76 9.99 8.33
N PHE A 151 3.72 10.12 7.50
CA PHE A 151 3.45 9.15 6.43
C PHE A 151 4.57 9.13 5.39
N PHE A 152 4.92 10.29 4.82
CA PHE A 152 5.92 10.33 3.75
C PHE A 152 7.34 10.09 4.29
N GLY A 153 7.64 10.52 5.52
CA GLY A 153 8.88 10.17 6.20
C GLY A 153 9.00 8.66 6.44
N SER A 154 7.95 8.04 6.98
CA SER A 154 7.88 6.58 7.14
C SER A 154 8.07 5.86 5.81
N PHE A 155 7.35 6.28 4.76
CA PHE A 155 7.48 5.68 3.43
C PHE A 155 8.91 5.76 2.91
N ALA A 156 9.55 6.93 3.01
CA ALA A 156 10.93 7.14 2.57
C ALA A 156 11.93 6.26 3.34
N VAL A 157 11.77 6.16 4.66
CA VAL A 157 12.63 5.31 5.50
C VAL A 157 12.47 3.83 5.14
N ASN A 158 11.24 3.33 5.01
CA ASN A 158 11.00 1.93 4.65
C ASN A 158 11.56 1.61 3.25
N LYS A 159 11.44 2.55 2.30
CA LYS A 159 12.08 2.45 0.98
C LYS A 159 13.61 2.40 1.08
N SER A 160 14.22 3.25 1.91
CA SER A 160 15.69 3.24 2.11
C SER A 160 16.22 1.98 2.79
N LEU A 161 15.35 1.24 3.48
CA LEU A 161 15.62 -0.07 4.07
C LEU A 161 15.19 -1.21 3.15
N GLU A 162 14.90 -0.91 1.88
CA GLU A 162 14.51 -1.87 0.85
C GLU A 162 13.28 -2.71 1.22
N TRP A 163 12.43 -2.19 2.10
CA TRP A 163 11.24 -2.87 2.63
C TRP A 163 11.56 -4.16 3.41
N ILE A 164 12.82 -4.36 3.81
CA ILE A 164 13.29 -5.55 4.52
C ILE A 164 13.09 -5.36 6.02
N LYS A 165 12.31 -6.27 6.64
CA LYS A 165 12.18 -6.34 8.10
C LYS A 165 13.37 -7.08 8.71
N ASN A 166 14.24 -6.34 9.39
CA ASN A 166 15.38 -6.84 10.14
C ASN A 166 15.57 -6.01 11.43
N ASP A 167 16.56 -6.35 12.25
CA ASP A 167 16.83 -5.63 13.51
C ASP A 167 17.04 -4.13 13.32
N ASN A 168 17.63 -3.71 12.19
CA ASN A 168 17.82 -2.28 11.90
C ASN A 168 16.50 -1.60 11.57
N TRP A 169 15.61 -2.27 10.83
CA TRP A 169 14.26 -1.80 10.59
C TRP A 169 13.49 -1.62 11.91
N ASP A 170 13.49 -2.64 12.78
CA ASP A 170 12.80 -2.57 14.07
C ASP A 170 13.32 -1.41 14.94
N LYS A 171 14.65 -1.28 15.06
CA LYS A 171 15.28 -0.16 15.79
C LYS A 171 14.91 1.19 15.20
N THR A 172 14.90 1.31 13.87
CA THR A 172 14.57 2.56 13.18
C THR A 172 13.11 2.96 13.37
N GLN A 173 12.17 2.00 13.26
CA GLN A 173 10.75 2.26 13.50
C GLN A 173 10.51 2.72 14.94
N ASN A 174 11.12 2.05 15.92
CA ASN A 174 11.00 2.44 17.33
C ASN A 174 11.55 3.85 17.57
N LEU A 175 12.72 4.17 17.03
CA LEU A 175 13.32 5.50 17.15
C LEU A 175 12.41 6.61 16.59
N ILE A 176 11.85 6.42 15.39
CA ILE A 176 10.96 7.40 14.75
C ILE A 176 9.65 7.54 15.52
N LYS A 177 9.08 6.43 15.99
CA LYS A 177 7.87 6.44 16.81
C LYS A 177 8.07 7.18 18.12
N ASP A 178 9.16 6.90 18.84
CA ASP A 178 9.51 7.61 20.08
C ASP A 178 9.70 9.11 19.83
N PHE A 179 10.41 9.48 18.76
CA PHE A 179 10.56 10.88 18.36
C PHE A 179 9.20 11.58 18.16
N ILE A 180 8.28 10.94 17.44
CA ILE A 180 6.92 11.48 17.20
C ILE A 180 6.14 11.57 18.51
N LYS A 181 6.09 10.47 19.28
CA LYS A 181 5.33 10.36 20.53
C LYS A 181 5.79 11.40 21.54
N TYR A 182 7.07 11.45 21.86
CA TYR A 182 7.60 12.41 22.83
C TYR A 182 7.58 13.85 22.31
N GLY A 183 7.76 14.06 21.00
CA GLY A 183 7.62 15.38 20.37
C GLY A 183 6.21 15.95 20.46
N LEU A 184 5.18 15.12 20.27
CA LEU A 184 3.77 15.54 20.31
C LEU A 184 3.21 15.61 21.74
N LEU A 185 3.65 14.75 22.66
CA LEU A 185 3.19 14.77 24.06
C LEU A 185 3.63 16.04 24.81
N LYS A 186 4.79 16.62 24.47
CA LYS A 186 5.29 17.85 25.10
C LYS A 186 4.45 19.10 24.82
N LYS A 187 3.51 19.06 23.87
CA LYS A 187 2.62 20.19 23.56
C LYS A 187 1.45 20.33 24.56
N ASN A 188 1.21 19.30 25.38
CA ASN A 188 0.11 19.25 26.35
C ASN A 188 0.58 19.45 27.81
N LEU A 189 1.81 19.95 28.00
CA LEU A 189 2.35 20.47 29.27
C LEU A 189 2.54 21.99 29.13
#